data_AF-A0AA39R5B3-F1
#
_entry.id   AF-A0AA39R5B3-F1
#
_cell.length_a   1.000
_cell.length_b   1.000
_cell.length_c   1.000
_cell.angle_alpha   90.00
_cell.angle_beta   90.00
_cell.angle_gamma   90.00
#
_symmetry.space_group_name_H-M   'P 1'
#
loop_
_entity.id
_entity.type
_entity.pdbx_description
1 polymer ?
#
loop_
_entity_poly.entity_id
_entity_poly.type
_entity_poly.pdbx_seq_one_letter_code
_entity_poly.pdbx_strand_id
1 'polypeptide(L)'
;MASYIQLFRMSLLSSTRIMIVLSIVQTATSTTCYTPDKTTVLDIPCQNGTFSACCSTDSHCLSNGYCMTDWVLSRGSCTDRSWTSSACPQQCQKTNPGGHTLLAPCDPDKWSCDPSTCLTSNFTLPKGSILSKDDQPLLTVTISAITTATTFNPPLTEITTIATFTTTITPIILATQITSPLAPTGQVSQVRSMTKIVITGICIGIPFTMTIIALSLMLLFERQKSRSLTMEKSQLKACVLYHKELYAQSLKVGRVYDGDESPRVR
;
A
#
# COMPACT_ATOMS: atom_id res chain seq x y z
N MET A 1 -10.86 -60.77 5.52
CA MET A 1 -9.90 -59.88 4.81
C MET A 1 -10.52 -58.54 4.38
N ALA A 2 -11.69 -58.51 3.70
CA ALA A 2 -12.27 -57.27 3.16
C ALA A 2 -12.37 -56.06 4.14
N SER A 3 -12.79 -56.26 5.39
CA SER A 3 -13.06 -55.16 6.34
C SER A 3 -11.83 -54.31 6.70
N TYR A 4 -10.62 -54.88 6.69
CA TYR A 4 -9.38 -54.13 7.01
C TYR A 4 -9.04 -53.06 5.96
N ILE A 5 -9.46 -53.28 4.70
CA ILE A 5 -9.17 -52.39 3.58
C ILE A 5 -9.99 -51.09 3.69
N GLN A 6 -11.21 -51.15 4.24
CA GLN A 6 -12.07 -49.97 4.43
C GLN A 6 -11.54 -49.04 5.52
N LEU A 7 -11.08 -49.59 6.66
CA LEU A 7 -10.56 -48.81 7.77
C LEU A 7 -9.29 -48.03 7.38
N PHE A 8 -8.41 -48.64 6.58
CA PHE A 8 -7.23 -47.94 6.02
C PHE A 8 -7.63 -46.77 5.11
N ARG A 9 -8.65 -46.93 4.25
CA ARG A 9 -9.14 -45.87 3.37
C ARG A 9 -9.73 -44.68 4.13
N MET A 10 -10.48 -44.92 5.22
CA MET A 10 -11.01 -43.83 6.05
C MET A 10 -9.91 -43.08 6.83
N SER A 11 -8.83 -43.76 7.21
CA SER A 11 -7.68 -43.14 7.89
C SER A 11 -6.95 -42.12 7.00
N LEU A 12 -6.60 -42.48 5.76
CA LEU A 12 -5.88 -41.58 4.84
C LEU A 12 -6.70 -40.35 4.42
N LEU A 13 -8.02 -40.49 4.29
CA LEU A 13 -8.93 -39.38 3.93
C LEU A 13 -9.06 -38.32 5.03
N SER A 14 -8.77 -38.67 6.29
CA SER A 14 -8.73 -37.72 7.41
C SER A 14 -7.44 -36.88 7.40
N SER A 15 -6.28 -37.54 7.31
CA SER A 15 -4.97 -36.88 7.38
C SER A 15 -4.74 -35.87 6.24
N THR A 16 -5.20 -36.19 5.03
CA THR A 16 -5.03 -35.34 3.83
C THR A 16 -5.77 -34.00 3.91
N ARG A 17 -6.79 -33.86 4.76
CA ARG A 17 -7.54 -32.59 4.93
C ARG A 17 -6.80 -31.55 5.76
N ILE A 18 -5.89 -31.96 6.65
CA ILE A 18 -5.23 -31.05 7.60
C ILE A 18 -4.02 -30.35 6.96
N MET A 19 -3.26 -31.06 6.13
CA MET A 19 -2.02 -30.53 5.52
C MET A 19 -2.23 -29.42 4.48
N ILE A 20 -3.43 -29.31 3.88
CA ILE A 20 -3.70 -28.37 2.78
C ILE A 20 -3.99 -26.94 3.29
N VAL A 21 -4.26 -26.76 4.58
CA VAL A 21 -4.63 -25.45 5.17
C VAL A 21 -3.41 -24.55 5.45
N LEU A 22 -2.18 -25.09 5.42
CA LEU A 22 -0.96 -24.43 5.92
C LEU A 22 -0.04 -23.86 4.81
N SER A 23 -0.59 -23.48 3.65
CA SER A 23 0.25 -23.14 2.47
C SER A 23 -0.13 -21.86 1.71
N ILE A 24 -0.98 -20.99 2.27
CA ILE A 24 -1.22 -19.63 1.72
C ILE A 24 -1.08 -18.56 2.81
N VAL A 25 0.05 -18.59 3.52
CA VAL A 25 0.59 -17.35 4.12
C VAL A 25 1.38 -16.64 3.03
N GLN A 26 0.66 -15.93 2.15
CA GLN A 26 1.29 -14.98 1.25
C GLN A 26 1.90 -13.89 2.14
N THR A 27 3.22 -13.94 2.38
CA THR A 27 3.91 -12.94 3.18
C THR A 27 3.92 -11.63 2.41
N ALA A 28 2.89 -10.81 2.62
CA ALA A 28 2.91 -9.39 2.29
C ALA A 28 4.03 -8.74 3.09
N THR A 29 5.23 -8.75 2.53
CA THR A 29 6.39 -8.10 3.13
C THR A 29 6.09 -6.62 3.21
N SER A 30 5.84 -6.13 4.42
CA SER A 30 5.83 -4.69 4.71
C SER A 30 7.23 -4.16 4.42
N THR A 31 7.44 -3.74 3.17
CA THR A 31 8.75 -3.32 2.67
C THR A 31 9.06 -1.95 3.21
N THR A 32 9.76 -1.93 4.34
CA THR A 32 10.29 -0.75 5.00
C THR A 32 11.08 0.12 4.03
N CYS A 33 10.79 1.41 3.99
CA CYS A 33 11.49 2.38 3.16
C CYS A 33 12.64 3.04 3.94
N TYR A 34 13.76 3.26 3.26
CA TYR A 34 14.99 3.82 3.83
C TYR A 34 15.50 4.99 3.00
N THR A 35 15.93 6.07 3.64
CA THR A 35 16.70 7.16 3.01
C THR A 35 18.16 6.74 2.73
N PRO A 36 18.94 7.45 1.90
CA PRO A 36 20.33 7.06 1.57
C PRO A 36 21.30 6.92 2.76
N ASP A 37 21.05 7.63 3.85
CA ASP A 37 21.75 7.47 5.15
C ASP A 37 21.39 6.17 5.91
N LYS A 38 20.41 5.42 5.40
CA LYS A 38 19.86 4.16 5.93
C LYS A 38 18.93 4.31 7.14
N THR A 39 18.46 5.55 7.38
CA THR A 39 17.35 5.86 8.31
C THR A 39 16.03 5.36 7.73
N THR A 40 15.13 4.87 8.59
CA THR A 40 13.81 4.37 8.21
C THR A 40 12.78 5.50 8.11
N VAL A 41 11.96 5.49 7.07
CA VAL A 41 10.88 6.48 6.86
C VAL A 41 9.52 5.81 6.58
N LEU A 42 8.44 6.58 6.73
CA LEU A 42 7.04 6.12 6.58
C LEU A 42 6.47 6.34 5.15
N ASP A 43 7.34 6.38 4.15
CA ASP A 43 6.93 6.42 2.74
C ASP A 43 6.27 5.11 2.30
N ILE A 44 5.55 5.16 1.18
CA ILE A 44 4.90 4.01 0.54
C ILE A 44 5.76 3.55 -0.65
N PRO A 45 6.09 2.25 -0.77
CA PRO A 45 6.76 1.71 -1.94
C PRO A 45 5.93 1.89 -3.22
N CYS A 46 6.61 2.11 -4.34
CA CYS A 46 5.96 2.42 -5.62
C CYS A 46 5.50 1.20 -6.42
N GLN A 47 6.07 0.03 -6.18
CA GLN A 47 5.79 -1.19 -6.93
C GLN A 47 5.95 -2.42 -6.04
N ASN A 48 5.20 -3.48 -6.33
CA ASN A 48 5.42 -4.80 -5.74
C ASN A 48 6.68 -5.44 -6.35
N GLY A 49 7.67 -5.79 -5.52
CA GLY A 49 8.91 -6.43 -5.95
C GLY A 49 9.94 -6.54 -4.82
N THR A 50 11.13 -7.09 -5.12
CA THR A 50 12.23 -7.19 -4.13
C THR A 50 12.70 -5.82 -3.66
N PHE A 51 12.83 -4.87 -4.60
CA PHE A 51 13.23 -3.50 -4.35
C PHE A 51 12.43 -2.54 -5.25
N SER A 52 12.09 -1.37 -4.73
CA SER A 52 11.41 -0.30 -5.45
C SER A 52 11.65 1.04 -4.76
N ALA A 53 11.63 2.13 -5.53
CA ALA A 53 11.50 3.48 -4.98
C ALA A 53 10.32 3.60 -4.02
N CYS A 54 10.42 4.52 -3.06
CA CYS A 54 9.38 4.86 -2.10
C CYS A 54 9.10 6.36 -2.12
N CYS A 55 7.82 6.71 -2.03
CA CYS A 55 7.34 8.08 -2.06
C CYS A 55 6.33 8.35 -0.94
N SER A 56 6.23 9.61 -0.51
CA SER A 56 5.30 10.00 0.55
C SER A 56 3.84 9.86 0.08
N THR A 57 2.90 9.84 1.02
CA THR A 57 1.45 9.58 0.77
C THR A 57 0.83 10.45 -0.30
N ASP A 58 1.36 11.67 -0.43
CA ASP A 58 0.87 12.79 -1.23
C ASP A 58 1.74 13.00 -2.50
N SER A 59 2.54 12.00 -2.84
CA SER A 59 3.38 11.94 -4.04
C SER A 59 2.88 10.88 -5.02
N HIS A 60 2.98 11.19 -6.32
CA HIS A 60 2.84 10.22 -7.39
C HIS A 60 4.15 9.47 -7.61
N CYS A 61 4.08 8.15 -7.57
CA CYS A 61 5.17 7.28 -8.00
C CYS A 61 5.32 7.28 -9.53
N LEU A 62 6.56 7.34 -10.01
CA LEU A 62 6.88 7.27 -11.44
C LEU A 62 7.61 5.96 -11.80
N SER A 63 7.36 5.44 -13.00
CA SER A 63 7.97 4.21 -13.53
C SER A 63 9.49 4.26 -13.73
N ASN A 64 10.11 5.45 -13.62
CA ASN A 64 11.56 5.63 -13.62
C ASN A 64 12.19 5.60 -12.20
N GLY A 65 11.42 5.32 -11.16
CA GLY A 65 11.90 5.23 -9.77
C GLY A 65 11.96 6.55 -9.01
N TYR A 66 11.25 7.59 -9.46
CA TYR A 66 11.21 8.91 -8.82
C TYR A 66 9.79 9.27 -8.33
N CYS A 67 9.71 10.30 -7.49
CA CYS A 67 8.49 10.79 -6.85
C CYS A 67 8.10 12.16 -7.40
N MET A 68 6.81 12.42 -7.65
CA MET A 68 6.32 13.71 -8.13
C MET A 68 5.18 14.25 -7.25
N THR A 69 5.35 15.45 -6.69
CA THR A 69 4.31 16.21 -5.98
C THR A 69 4.23 17.59 -6.60
N ASP A 70 3.01 18.08 -6.89
CA ASP A 70 2.76 19.40 -7.50
C ASP A 70 3.63 19.70 -8.74
N TRP A 71 3.81 18.68 -9.59
CA TRP A 71 4.67 18.68 -10.79
C TRP A 71 6.18 18.85 -10.55
N VAL A 72 6.62 18.92 -9.29
CA VAL A 72 8.04 18.91 -8.91
C VAL A 72 8.53 17.47 -8.77
N LEU A 73 9.58 17.15 -9.50
CA LEU A 73 10.25 15.84 -9.43
C LEU A 73 11.16 15.76 -8.19
N SER A 74 11.23 14.61 -7.55
CA SER A 74 12.02 14.41 -6.34
C SER A 74 12.56 12.98 -6.20
N ARG A 75 13.71 12.87 -5.54
CA ARG A 75 14.31 11.63 -5.05
C ARG A 75 13.81 11.40 -3.63
N GLY A 76 12.87 10.46 -3.48
CA GLY A 76 12.31 10.05 -2.19
C GLY A 76 13.24 9.09 -1.44
N SER A 77 12.67 7.99 -0.94
CA SER A 77 13.39 6.90 -0.29
C SER A 77 13.38 5.62 -1.14
N CYS A 78 13.90 4.49 -0.65
CA CYS A 78 13.84 3.19 -1.34
C CYS A 78 13.71 2.02 -0.36
N THR A 79 13.12 0.90 -0.80
CA THR A 79 13.05 -0.32 0.02
C THR A 79 14.39 -1.07 0.15
N ASP A 80 15.37 -0.79 -0.72
CA ASP A 80 16.74 -1.29 -0.58
C ASP A 80 17.55 -0.46 0.43
N ARG A 81 17.80 -1.02 1.61
CA ARG A 81 18.66 -0.39 2.64
C ARG A 81 20.13 -0.22 2.21
N SER A 82 20.58 -0.90 1.15
CA SER A 82 21.92 -0.73 0.60
C SER A 82 22.02 0.40 -0.44
N TRP A 83 20.89 0.83 -1.01
CA TRP A 83 20.79 1.79 -2.12
C TRP A 83 21.58 1.40 -3.39
N THR A 84 21.88 0.11 -3.57
CA THR A 84 22.61 -0.43 -4.73
C THR A 84 21.69 -0.94 -5.84
N SER A 85 20.43 -1.22 -5.53
CA SER A 85 19.43 -1.65 -6.51
C SER A 85 19.11 -0.56 -7.52
N SER A 86 19.14 -0.88 -8.81
CA SER A 86 18.74 0.02 -9.90
C SER A 86 17.25 0.37 -9.90
N ALA A 87 16.43 -0.33 -9.10
CA ALA A 87 15.03 0.05 -8.85
C ALA A 87 14.89 1.22 -7.85
N CYS A 88 15.98 1.62 -7.19
CA CYS A 88 16.07 2.86 -6.42
C CYS A 88 16.56 4.02 -7.30
N PRO A 89 16.11 5.26 -7.03
CA PRO A 89 16.63 6.44 -7.72
C PRO A 89 18.12 6.64 -7.43
N GLN A 90 18.96 6.49 -8.45
CA GLN A 90 20.43 6.50 -8.30
C GLN A 90 21.02 7.91 -8.16
N GLN A 91 20.38 8.92 -8.75
CA GLN A 91 20.86 10.30 -8.70
C GLN A 91 20.58 10.95 -7.35
N CYS A 92 21.38 11.94 -6.96
CA CYS A 92 21.15 12.76 -5.77
C CYS A 92 21.10 12.03 -4.40
N GLN A 93 21.69 10.83 -4.29
CA GLN A 93 21.82 10.13 -3.00
C GLN A 93 22.65 10.90 -1.95
N LYS A 94 23.62 11.72 -2.40
CA LYS A 94 24.55 12.47 -1.53
C LYS A 94 23.99 13.83 -1.06
N THR A 95 23.10 14.44 -1.83
CA THR A 95 22.39 15.67 -1.43
C THR A 95 21.26 15.27 -0.49
N ASN A 96 21.16 15.90 0.68
CA ASN A 96 20.20 15.53 1.75
C ASN A 96 20.02 14.00 1.93
N PRO A 97 21.03 13.26 2.42
CA PRO A 97 20.98 11.80 2.48
C PRO A 97 20.01 11.26 3.54
N GLY A 98 19.56 12.08 4.50
CA GLY A 98 18.58 11.71 5.53
C GLY A 98 17.14 12.13 5.23
N GLY A 99 16.84 12.52 3.99
CA GLY A 99 15.52 13.00 3.60
C GLY A 99 15.35 13.09 2.09
N HIS A 100 14.29 13.74 1.63
CA HIS A 100 13.96 13.84 0.21
C HIS A 100 14.79 14.94 -0.46
N THR A 101 15.03 14.83 -1.77
CA THR A 101 15.68 15.87 -2.56
C THR A 101 14.82 16.23 -3.76
N LEU A 102 14.45 17.50 -3.89
CA LEU A 102 13.81 18.02 -5.10
C LEU A 102 14.85 18.05 -6.23
N LEU A 103 14.46 17.67 -7.44
CA LEU A 103 15.32 17.76 -8.61
C LEU A 103 15.02 19.07 -9.34
N ALA A 104 16.05 19.89 -9.52
CA ALA A 104 15.97 21.13 -10.27
C ALA A 104 16.02 20.83 -11.78
N PRO A 105 15.05 21.28 -12.59
CA PRO A 105 15.16 21.21 -14.04
C PRO A 105 16.20 22.24 -14.54
N CYS A 106 17.08 21.81 -15.44
CA CYS A 106 18.16 22.64 -15.98
C CYS A 106 18.02 22.87 -17.49
N ASP A 107 17.64 21.81 -18.22
CA ASP A 107 17.31 21.77 -19.65
C ASP A 107 16.13 20.79 -19.81
N PRO A 108 15.42 20.74 -20.97
CA PRO A 108 14.23 19.89 -21.14
C PRO A 108 14.36 18.40 -20.78
N ASP A 109 15.56 17.82 -20.91
CA ASP A 109 15.88 16.44 -20.52
C ASP A 109 16.97 16.34 -19.43
N LYS A 110 17.43 17.47 -18.83
CA LYS A 110 18.49 17.48 -17.80
C LYS A 110 18.02 18.05 -16.47
N TRP A 111 18.48 17.42 -15.40
CA TRP A 111 18.15 17.72 -14.02
C TRP A 111 19.40 17.87 -13.17
N SER A 112 19.26 18.50 -12.00
CA SER A 112 20.29 18.64 -10.98
C SER A 112 19.73 18.35 -9.58
N CYS A 113 20.61 18.03 -8.64
CA CYS A 113 20.28 17.84 -7.23
C CYS A 113 20.14 19.17 -6.46
N ASP A 114 20.62 20.26 -7.05
CA ASP A 114 20.53 21.62 -6.52
C ASP A 114 20.48 22.61 -7.71
N PRO A 115 19.60 23.64 -7.70
CA PRO A 115 19.50 24.61 -8.79
C PRO A 115 20.83 25.29 -9.16
N SER A 116 21.72 25.53 -8.19
CA SER A 116 23.01 26.20 -8.41
C SER A 116 24.01 25.34 -9.20
N THR A 117 23.83 24.01 -9.20
CA THR A 117 24.78 23.07 -9.84
C THR A 117 24.35 22.62 -11.23
N CYS A 118 23.30 23.20 -11.81
CA CYS A 118 22.83 22.89 -13.17
C CYS A 118 23.92 22.97 -14.25
N LEU A 119 24.90 23.89 -14.13
CA LEU A 119 26.00 24.03 -15.10
C LEU A 119 27.19 23.07 -14.85
N THR A 120 27.28 22.46 -13.67
CA THR A 120 28.49 21.74 -13.21
C THR A 120 28.26 20.27 -12.87
N SER A 121 27.02 19.88 -12.52
CA SER A 121 26.67 18.53 -12.07
C SER A 121 25.23 18.14 -12.46
N ASN A 122 24.85 18.38 -13.71
CA ASN A 122 23.58 17.89 -14.26
C ASN A 122 23.66 16.42 -14.71
N PHE A 123 22.49 15.79 -14.85
CA PHE A 123 22.29 14.42 -15.35
C PHE A 123 20.98 14.32 -16.14
N THR A 124 20.89 13.33 -17.03
CA THR A 124 19.63 12.97 -17.70
C THR A 124 18.86 11.93 -16.89
N LEU A 125 17.54 11.87 -17.06
CA LEU A 125 16.68 10.83 -16.47
C LEU A 125 15.91 10.06 -17.54
N PRO A 126 15.68 8.74 -17.37
CA PRO A 126 14.68 8.01 -18.14
C PRO A 126 13.31 8.66 -17.97
N LYS A 127 12.51 8.72 -19.05
CA LYS A 127 11.17 9.33 -19.02
C LYS A 127 10.22 8.43 -18.23
N GLY A 128 9.75 8.91 -17.08
CA GLY A 128 8.81 8.21 -16.21
C GLY A 128 7.36 8.54 -16.55
N SER A 129 6.50 7.53 -16.42
CA SER A 129 5.04 7.67 -16.40
C SER A 129 4.54 7.55 -14.97
N ILE A 130 3.44 8.23 -14.62
CA ILE A 130 2.75 8.01 -13.33
C ILE A 130 2.29 6.56 -13.28
N LEU A 131 2.59 5.86 -12.17
CA LEU A 131 2.09 4.52 -11.88
C LEU A 131 0.68 4.60 -11.28
N SER A 132 -0.18 3.62 -11.57
CA SER A 132 -1.50 3.55 -10.95
C SER A 132 -1.37 3.21 -9.48
N LYS A 133 -2.26 3.77 -8.64
CA LYS A 133 -2.23 3.50 -7.19
C LYS A 133 -2.57 2.04 -6.85
N ASP A 134 -3.17 1.31 -7.79
CA ASP A 134 -3.43 -0.14 -7.72
C ASP A 134 -2.15 -0.99 -7.93
N ASP A 135 -1.08 -0.44 -8.52
CA ASP A 135 0.22 -1.14 -8.68
C ASP A 135 1.09 -1.05 -7.41
N GLN A 136 0.76 -0.15 -6.48
CA GLN A 136 1.45 -0.02 -5.20
C GLN A 136 1.05 -1.17 -4.25
N PRO A 137 1.96 -1.67 -3.39
CA PRO A 137 1.58 -2.58 -2.31
C PRO A 137 0.49 -1.97 -1.43
N LEU A 138 -0.66 -2.64 -1.34
CA LEU A 138 -1.71 -2.29 -0.41
C LEU A 138 -1.17 -2.41 1.02
N LEU A 139 -1.03 -1.28 1.72
CA LEU A 139 -0.71 -1.23 3.14
C LEU A 139 -1.90 -1.76 3.96
N THR A 140 -2.03 -3.08 4.03
CA THR A 140 -2.94 -3.77 4.95
C THR A 140 -2.47 -3.56 6.39
N VAL A 141 -2.88 -2.46 6.98
CA VAL A 141 -2.84 -2.26 8.44
C VAL A 141 -3.75 -3.33 9.06
N THR A 142 -3.15 -4.40 9.57
CA THR A 142 -3.87 -5.51 10.23
C THR A 142 -4.39 -5.08 11.59
N ILE A 143 -5.46 -4.29 11.60
CA ILE A 143 -6.38 -4.23 12.73
C ILE A 143 -7.07 -5.60 12.78
N SER A 144 -6.87 -6.33 13.88
CA SER A 144 -7.40 -7.69 14.03
C SER A 144 -8.92 -7.66 14.24
N ALA A 145 -9.67 -7.65 13.14
CA ALA A 145 -11.12 -7.73 13.09
C ALA A 145 -11.58 -9.08 12.50
N ILE A 146 -12.68 -9.61 13.01
CA ILE A 146 -13.09 -11.01 12.81
C ILE A 146 -13.75 -11.24 11.44
N THR A 147 -13.55 -12.44 10.91
CA THR A 147 -13.95 -12.89 9.57
C THR A 147 -15.43 -12.76 9.25
N THR A 148 -15.74 -12.37 8.01
CA THR A 148 -16.84 -12.98 7.26
C THR A 148 -16.49 -12.96 5.77
N ALA A 149 -16.25 -14.13 5.18
CA ALA A 149 -15.91 -14.24 3.75
C ALA A 149 -17.18 -14.43 2.91
N THR A 150 -17.22 -13.81 1.73
CA THR A 150 -18.13 -14.19 0.64
C THR A 150 -17.30 -14.50 -0.60
N THR A 151 -17.62 -15.61 -1.26
CA THR A 151 -16.80 -16.21 -2.32
C THR A 151 -17.29 -15.79 -3.71
N PHE A 152 -16.36 -15.38 -4.58
CA PHE A 152 -16.63 -15.22 -6.01
C PHE A 152 -15.49 -15.85 -6.82
N ASN A 153 -15.80 -16.94 -7.54
CA ASN A 153 -14.86 -17.62 -8.44
C ASN A 153 -14.93 -17.01 -9.85
N PRO A 154 -13.77 -16.85 -10.51
CA PRO A 154 -13.60 -17.36 -11.89
C PRO A 154 -12.60 -18.52 -11.94
N PRO A 155 -12.52 -19.27 -13.06
CA PRO A 155 -11.65 -20.45 -13.19
C PRO A 155 -10.19 -20.11 -13.56
N LEU A 156 -9.30 -21.04 -13.24
CA LEU A 156 -7.87 -21.03 -13.60
C LEU A 156 -7.65 -21.59 -15.02
N THR A 157 -6.76 -21.00 -15.81
CA THR A 157 -6.18 -21.63 -17.01
C THR A 157 -4.76 -22.11 -16.75
N GLU A 158 -4.44 -23.28 -17.30
CA GLU A 158 -3.22 -24.04 -17.01
C GLU A 158 -1.98 -23.51 -17.73
N ILE A 159 -0.84 -23.42 -17.03
CA ILE A 159 0.49 -23.52 -17.65
C ILE A 159 1.36 -24.44 -16.78
N THR A 160 1.95 -25.47 -17.40
CA THR A 160 2.78 -26.48 -16.74
C THR A 160 4.27 -26.21 -16.96
N THR A 161 5.07 -26.14 -15.90
CA THR A 161 6.53 -26.29 -16.00
C THR A 161 7.08 -27.02 -14.77
N ILE A 162 8.03 -27.92 -14.98
CA ILE A 162 8.60 -28.79 -13.94
C ILE A 162 10.02 -28.29 -13.59
N ALA A 163 10.33 -28.21 -12.29
CA ALA A 163 11.70 -28.03 -11.78
C ALA A 163 11.91 -28.92 -10.54
N THR A 164 12.67 -30.00 -10.71
CA THR A 164 12.99 -30.96 -9.65
C THR A 164 14.20 -30.53 -8.83
N PHE A 165 14.08 -30.50 -7.50
CA PHE A 165 15.23 -30.44 -6.59
C PHE A 165 15.06 -31.46 -5.45
N THR A 166 16.15 -32.18 -5.14
CA THR A 166 16.16 -33.35 -4.24
C THR A 166 17.28 -33.27 -3.22
N THR A 167 16.94 -33.10 -1.93
CA THR A 167 17.78 -33.39 -0.73
C THR A 167 16.97 -33.05 0.53
N THR A 168 17.12 -33.64 1.72
CA THR A 168 17.56 -34.97 2.19
C THR A 168 17.01 -35.10 3.62
N ILE A 169 16.51 -36.25 4.06
CA ILE A 169 15.83 -36.40 5.36
C ILE A 169 16.75 -37.01 6.43
N THR A 170 16.80 -36.41 7.62
CA THR A 170 17.39 -37.01 8.83
C THR A 170 16.50 -36.75 10.07
N PRO A 171 15.81 -37.75 10.64
CA PRO A 171 15.11 -37.62 11.90
C PRO A 171 16.01 -38.01 13.09
N ILE A 172 15.91 -37.28 14.20
CA ILE A 172 16.52 -37.67 15.49
C ILE A 172 15.42 -38.20 16.40
N ILE A 173 15.66 -39.36 17.02
CA ILE A 173 14.73 -40.04 17.93
C ILE A 173 15.25 -39.87 19.37
N LEU A 174 14.37 -39.53 20.30
CA LEU A 174 14.53 -39.89 21.71
C LEU A 174 13.16 -40.08 22.37
N ALA A 175 13.04 -41.06 23.28
CA ALA A 175 11.80 -41.41 23.97
C ALA A 175 12.09 -42.02 25.36
N THR A 176 11.26 -41.69 26.36
CA THR A 176 11.39 -42.24 27.73
C THR A 176 10.05 -42.26 28.49
N GLN A 177 9.92 -43.14 29.49
CA GLN A 177 8.67 -43.55 30.16
C GLN A 177 8.90 -43.87 31.66
N ILE A 178 7.90 -44.10 32.53
CA ILE A 178 6.44 -44.29 32.31
C ILE A 178 5.64 -43.06 32.81
N THR A 179 5.02 -42.90 34.00
CA THR A 179 4.77 -43.79 35.16
C THR A 179 3.53 -43.32 35.96
N SER A 180 2.90 -44.21 36.73
CA SER A 180 1.76 -43.98 37.65
C SER A 180 1.93 -44.91 38.88
N PRO A 181 0.97 -45.17 39.82
CA PRO A 181 -0.33 -44.53 40.16
C PRO A 181 -0.56 -44.31 41.69
N LEU A 182 -1.67 -43.65 42.09
CA LEU A 182 -2.72 -44.15 43.05
C LEU A 182 -3.82 -43.10 43.37
N ALA A 183 -4.88 -43.55 44.08
CA ALA A 183 -6.08 -42.81 44.53
C ALA A 183 -6.30 -43.09 46.06
N PRO A 184 -7.48 -42.95 46.74
CA PRO A 184 -8.83 -42.43 46.37
C PRO A 184 -9.60 -41.61 47.48
N THR A 185 -10.92 -41.34 47.27
CA THR A 185 -12.06 -41.35 48.27
C THR A 185 -12.85 -40.03 48.57
N GLY A 186 -14.20 -40.14 48.66
CA GLY A 186 -15.17 -39.16 49.25
C GLY A 186 -16.18 -38.54 48.24
N GLN A 187 -17.49 -38.87 48.17
CA GLN A 187 -18.67 -38.67 49.07
C GLN A 187 -19.20 -37.21 49.18
N VAL A 188 -20.52 -36.87 49.22
CA VAL A 188 -21.80 -37.52 48.79
C VAL A 188 -23.00 -36.51 48.87
N SER A 189 -24.02 -36.59 47.99
CA SER A 189 -25.37 -35.94 48.09
C SER A 189 -25.48 -34.37 48.08
N GLN A 190 -26.63 -33.67 47.88
CA GLN A 190 -28.05 -34.06 47.66
C GLN A 190 -28.90 -33.01 46.83
N VAL A 191 -29.77 -33.52 45.95
CA VAL A 191 -31.16 -33.07 45.55
C VAL A 191 -31.58 -31.57 45.33
N ARG A 192 -32.04 -31.32 44.08
CA ARG A 192 -33.15 -30.45 43.56
C ARG A 192 -33.65 -29.18 44.31
N SER A 193 -33.84 -28.12 43.53
CA SER A 193 -35.19 -27.56 43.24
C SER A 193 -35.22 -26.87 41.86
N MET A 194 -36.40 -26.49 41.35
CA MET A 194 -36.58 -25.86 40.03
C MET A 194 -37.16 -24.45 40.10
N THR A 195 -36.51 -23.51 39.41
CA THR A 195 -37.12 -22.26 38.93
C THR A 195 -36.79 -22.08 37.45
N LYS A 196 -37.77 -22.20 36.57
CA LYS A 196 -37.61 -21.85 35.14
C LYS A 196 -37.71 -20.34 35.00
N ILE A 197 -36.61 -19.67 34.66
CA ILE A 197 -36.65 -18.28 34.16
C ILE A 197 -36.36 -18.33 32.66
N VAL A 198 -37.39 -18.07 31.85
CA VAL A 198 -37.27 -17.99 30.39
C VAL A 198 -37.03 -16.52 30.03
N ILE A 199 -35.78 -16.18 29.69
CA ILE A 199 -35.42 -14.85 29.22
C ILE A 199 -35.43 -14.85 27.68
N THR A 200 -36.61 -14.69 27.09
CA THR A 200 -36.77 -14.50 25.63
C THR A 200 -36.47 -13.06 25.23
N GLY A 201 -35.18 -12.70 25.24
CA GLY A 201 -34.69 -11.43 24.69
C GLY A 201 -34.78 -11.42 23.16
N ILE A 202 -35.71 -10.64 22.60
CA ILE A 202 -35.92 -10.54 21.15
C ILE A 202 -34.89 -9.57 20.54
N CYS A 203 -33.70 -10.09 20.21
CA CYS A 203 -32.61 -9.32 19.57
C CYS A 203 -32.83 -9.06 18.06
N ILE A 204 -34.05 -8.71 17.64
CA ILE A 204 -34.36 -8.32 16.26
C ILE A 204 -34.06 -6.83 16.08
N GLY A 205 -32.83 -6.52 15.66
CA GLY A 205 -32.40 -5.13 15.40
C GLY A 205 -31.05 -4.99 14.69
N ILE A 206 -30.15 -5.96 14.88
CA ILE A 206 -28.78 -5.97 14.33
C ILE A 206 -28.69 -5.79 12.79
N PRO A 207 -29.54 -6.39 11.92
CA PRO A 207 -29.40 -6.17 10.48
C PRO A 207 -29.74 -4.72 10.07
N PHE A 208 -30.78 -4.13 10.68
CA PHE A 208 -31.21 -2.77 10.33
C PHE A 208 -30.18 -1.72 10.77
N THR A 209 -29.64 -1.82 11.98
CA THR A 209 -28.61 -0.87 12.44
C THR A 209 -27.37 -0.91 11.55
N MET A 210 -26.91 -2.10 11.12
CA MET A 210 -25.77 -2.22 10.20
C MET A 210 -26.04 -1.60 8.83
N THR A 211 -27.23 -1.80 8.23
CA THR A 211 -27.57 -1.14 6.96
C THR A 211 -27.64 0.39 7.09
N ILE A 212 -28.20 0.92 8.18
CA ILE A 212 -28.29 2.37 8.44
C ILE A 212 -26.89 2.96 8.67
N ILE A 213 -26.01 2.28 9.40
CA ILE A 213 -24.62 2.70 9.61
C ILE A 213 -23.84 2.70 8.28
N ALA A 214 -23.96 1.65 7.47
CA ALA A 214 -23.30 1.57 6.17
C ALA A 214 -23.75 2.68 5.21
N LEU A 215 -25.06 2.95 5.13
CA LEU A 215 -25.61 4.07 4.35
C LEU A 215 -25.16 5.43 4.89
N SER A 216 -25.10 5.60 6.21
CA SER A 216 -24.64 6.83 6.85
C SER A 216 -23.16 7.10 6.54
N LEU A 217 -22.31 6.08 6.62
CA LEU A 217 -20.89 6.17 6.27
C LEU A 217 -20.70 6.46 4.78
N MET A 218 -21.44 5.79 3.90
CA MET A 218 -21.41 6.03 2.45
C MET A 218 -21.77 7.50 2.13
N LEU A 219 -22.87 8.01 2.68
CA LEU A 219 -23.29 9.40 2.50
C LEU A 219 -22.29 10.42 3.08
N LEU A 220 -21.56 10.07 4.14
CA LEU A 220 -20.49 10.91 4.68
C LEU A 220 -19.24 10.90 3.78
N PHE A 221 -18.83 9.75 3.25
CA PHE A 221 -17.74 9.65 2.28
C PHE A 221 -18.08 10.35 0.95
N GLU A 222 -19.31 10.23 0.44
CA GLU A 222 -19.77 10.98 -0.73
C GLU A 222 -19.80 12.48 -0.48
N ARG A 223 -20.21 12.93 0.72
CA ARG A 223 -20.11 14.34 1.11
C ARG A 223 -18.66 14.82 1.24
N GLN A 224 -17.73 13.97 1.68
CA GLN A 224 -16.30 14.29 1.74
C GLN A 224 -15.69 14.41 0.33
N LYS A 225 -16.00 13.45 -0.57
CA LYS A 225 -15.62 13.50 -2.00
C LYS A 225 -16.25 14.67 -2.75
N SER A 226 -17.49 15.03 -2.40
CA SER A 226 -18.15 16.23 -2.94
C SER A 226 -17.51 17.53 -2.44
N ARG A 227 -16.97 17.54 -1.21
CA ARG A 227 -16.24 18.69 -0.66
C ARG A 227 -14.92 18.91 -1.37
N SER A 228 -14.12 17.89 -1.69
CA SER A 228 -12.88 18.09 -2.47
C SER A 228 -13.17 18.64 -3.86
N LEU A 229 -14.14 18.07 -4.59
CA LEU A 229 -14.59 18.59 -5.90
C LEU A 229 -15.19 20.01 -5.82
N THR A 230 -15.72 20.42 -4.66
CA THR A 230 -16.20 21.79 -4.44
C THR A 230 -15.05 22.75 -4.15
N MET A 231 -14.03 22.31 -3.40
CA MET A 231 -12.80 23.09 -3.16
C MET A 231 -12.03 23.30 -4.47
N GLU A 232 -11.85 22.26 -5.27
CA GLU A 232 -11.25 22.32 -6.61
C GLU A 232 -11.95 23.36 -7.49
N LYS A 233 -13.29 23.34 -7.54
CA LYS A 233 -14.10 24.32 -8.28
C LYS A 233 -14.03 25.74 -7.70
N SER A 234 -13.75 25.91 -6.41
CA SER A 234 -13.54 27.23 -5.81
C SER A 234 -12.14 27.79 -6.13
N GLN A 235 -11.10 26.94 -6.08
CA GLN A 235 -9.73 27.30 -6.47
C GLN A 235 -9.65 27.64 -7.96
N LEU A 236 -10.27 26.84 -8.83
CA LEU A 236 -10.33 27.11 -10.27
C LEU A 236 -11.02 28.45 -10.56
N LYS A 237 -12.11 28.78 -9.86
CA LYS A 237 -12.77 30.10 -9.97
C LYS A 237 -11.87 31.25 -9.52
N ALA A 238 -11.15 31.10 -8.41
CA ALA A 238 -10.21 32.12 -7.93
C ALA A 238 -9.07 32.36 -8.94
N CYS A 239 -8.48 31.29 -9.48
CA CYS A 239 -7.44 31.35 -10.51
C CYS A 239 -7.92 32.06 -11.79
N VAL A 240 -9.11 31.69 -12.31
CA VAL A 240 -9.70 32.32 -13.50
C VAL A 240 -10.00 33.81 -13.28
N LEU A 241 -10.46 34.21 -12.10
CA LEU A 241 -10.68 35.62 -11.76
C LEU A 241 -9.36 36.40 -11.68
N TYR A 242 -8.33 35.83 -11.04
CA TYR A 242 -7.00 36.43 -10.94
C TYR A 242 -6.35 36.64 -12.31
N HIS A 243 -6.41 35.65 -13.20
CA HIS A 243 -5.91 35.78 -14.57
C HIS A 243 -6.70 36.81 -15.40
N LYS A 244 -8.00 37.00 -15.13
CA LYS A 244 -8.82 38.02 -15.80
C LYS A 244 -8.41 39.44 -15.40
N GLU A 245 -8.10 39.67 -14.12
CA GLU A 245 -7.57 40.96 -13.65
C GLU A 245 -6.18 41.27 -14.24
N LEU A 246 -5.28 40.28 -14.27
CA LEU A 246 -3.97 40.43 -14.92
C LEU A 246 -4.11 40.84 -16.40
N TYR A 247 -4.96 40.17 -17.17
CA TYR A 247 -5.18 40.51 -18.58
C TYR A 247 -5.81 41.90 -18.76
N ALA A 248 -6.72 42.30 -17.85
CA ALA A 248 -7.29 43.66 -17.84
C ALA A 248 -6.28 44.75 -17.47
N GLN A 249 -5.21 44.43 -16.73
CA GLN A 249 -4.08 45.32 -16.47
C GLN A 249 -3.15 45.39 -17.69
N SER A 250 -2.82 44.25 -18.33
CA SER A 250 -2.02 44.22 -19.57
C SER A 250 -2.61 45.09 -20.68
N LEU A 251 -3.94 45.04 -20.88
CA LEU A 251 -4.66 45.87 -21.85
C LEU A 251 -4.67 47.38 -21.54
N LYS A 252 -4.35 47.79 -20.32
CA LYS A 252 -4.16 49.20 -19.96
C LYS A 252 -2.73 49.67 -20.29
N VAL A 253 -1.74 48.84 -20.01
CA VAL A 253 -0.32 49.14 -20.29
C VAL A 253 -0.03 49.18 -21.79
N GLY A 254 -0.60 48.26 -22.58
CA GLY A 254 -0.40 48.22 -24.03
C GLY A 254 -0.83 49.50 -24.76
N ARG A 255 -1.79 50.26 -24.20
CA ARG A 255 -2.30 51.51 -24.78
C ARG A 255 -1.44 52.75 -24.48
N VAL A 256 -0.27 52.57 -23.86
CA VAL A 256 0.68 53.66 -23.52
C VAL A 256 1.86 53.71 -24.49
N TYR A 257 2.13 52.64 -25.24
CA TYR A 257 3.31 52.52 -26.12
C TYR A 257 3.03 52.87 -27.60
N ASP A 258 1.78 53.15 -27.97
CA ASP A 258 1.35 53.34 -29.37
C ASP A 258 1.41 54.82 -29.81
N GLY A 259 2.40 55.57 -29.29
CA GLY A 259 2.53 57.00 -29.58
C GLY A 259 3.61 57.73 -28.78
N ASP A 260 4.87 57.59 -29.21
CA ASP A 260 5.77 58.76 -29.20
C ASP A 260 6.82 58.72 -30.34
N GLU A 261 7.27 59.92 -30.69
CA GLU A 261 8.29 60.39 -31.63
C GLU A 261 9.05 59.40 -32.57
N SER A 262 8.88 59.60 -33.88
CA SER A 262 9.80 59.09 -34.92
C SER A 262 10.84 60.18 -35.29
N PRO A 263 12.15 59.97 -35.04
CA PRO A 263 13.15 61.02 -35.22
C PRO A 263 13.43 61.29 -36.70
N ARG A 264 13.24 62.55 -37.14
CA ARG A 264 13.65 62.99 -38.47
C ARG A 264 15.17 63.05 -38.59
N VAL A 265 15.73 62.34 -39.56
CA VAL A 265 17.10 62.56 -40.03
C VAL A 265 17.14 63.80 -40.93
N ARG A 266 18.04 64.75 -40.62
CA ARG A 266 18.54 65.80 -41.50
C ARG A 266 19.94 66.21 -41.05
#